data_AF-A0A165SEU4-F1
#
_entry.id   AF-A0A165SEU4-F1
#
_cell.length_a   1.000
_cell.length_b   1.000
_cell.length_c   1.000
_cell.angle_alpha   90.00
_cell.angle_beta   90.00
_cell.angle_gamma   90.00
#
_symmetry.space_group_name_H-M   'P 1'
#
loop_
_entity.id
_entity.type
_entity.pdbx_description
1 polymer ?
#
loop_
_entity_poly.entity_id
_entity_poly.type
_entity_poly.pdbx_seq_one_letter_code
_entity_poly.pdbx_strand_id
1 'polypeptide(L)'
;MLDKLVCKNIKMVLLDVDGVMTDGSIYINKDGEFFKSFNVKDGLAIELLRSHNILVGVISGKASAALDTRCQQLGFDEIITGCKNKLPALIDICSKYKISADQIAFLGDDVLDIPIFEKVGLAVAPIDAHSLAISNADWVSSLKGGDGMVREFVDLLLTNQLNLSLKEVYKPLLDKIRLDDVATMEQ
;
A
#
# COMPACT_ATOMS: atom_id res chain seq x y z
N MET A 1 5.92 -7.17 16.37
CA MET A 1 6.84 -6.06 16.07
C MET A 1 7.55 -6.43 14.77
N LEU A 2 7.66 -5.51 13.82
CA LEU A 2 8.38 -5.75 12.56
C LEU A 2 9.88 -5.93 12.83
N ASP A 3 10.54 -6.81 12.08
CA ASP A 3 11.99 -6.96 12.14
C ASP A 3 12.68 -5.74 11.51
N LYS A 4 13.60 -5.11 12.25
CA LYS A 4 14.30 -3.89 11.81
C LYS A 4 15.17 -4.09 10.57
N LEU A 5 15.73 -5.28 10.37
CA LEU A 5 16.55 -5.58 9.20
C LEU A 5 15.68 -5.67 7.95
N VAL A 6 14.50 -6.28 8.08
CA VAL A 6 13.49 -6.37 7.00
C VAL A 6 13.02 -4.97 6.60
N CYS A 7 12.66 -4.12 7.57
CA CYS A 7 12.21 -2.75 7.28
C CYS A 7 13.27 -1.90 6.57
N LYS A 8 14.57 -2.10 6.85
CA LYS A 8 15.63 -1.26 6.27
C LYS A 8 15.78 -1.38 4.74
N ASN A 9 15.32 -2.48 4.16
CA ASN A 9 15.53 -2.79 2.75
C ASN A 9 14.32 -2.48 1.86
N ILE A 10 13.19 -2.07 2.45
CA ILE A 10 11.98 -1.78 1.68
C ILE A 10 12.19 -0.50 0.86
N LYS A 11 12.01 -0.62 -0.45
CA LYS A 11 12.10 0.46 -1.45
C LYS A 11 10.79 0.71 -2.16
N MET A 12 9.86 -0.25 -2.11
CA MET A 12 8.55 -0.12 -2.70
C MET A 12 7.48 -0.73 -1.79
N VAL A 13 6.34 -0.06 -1.67
CA VAL A 13 5.13 -0.59 -1.05
C VAL A 13 4.11 -0.85 -2.15
N LEU A 14 3.68 -2.10 -2.26
CA LEU A 14 2.63 -2.55 -3.17
C LEU A 14 1.35 -2.85 -2.39
N LEU A 15 0.22 -2.42 -2.92
CA LEU A 15 -1.08 -2.58 -2.28
C LEU A 15 -2.02 -3.41 -3.16
N ASP A 16 -2.72 -4.37 -2.57
CA ASP A 16 -4.06 -4.71 -3.05
C ASP A 16 -5.03 -3.55 -2.75
N VAL A 17 -6.25 -3.63 -3.30
CA VAL A 17 -7.28 -2.60 -3.19
C VAL A 17 -8.44 -3.07 -2.33
N ASP A 18 -9.09 -4.16 -2.73
CA ASP A 18 -10.39 -4.54 -2.19
C ASP A 18 -10.18 -5.34 -0.91
N GLY A 19 -10.41 -4.73 0.25
CA GLY A 19 -10.10 -5.33 1.56
C GLY A 19 -8.79 -4.82 2.16
N VAL A 20 -8.05 -3.96 1.45
CA VAL A 20 -6.85 -3.27 1.95
C VAL A 20 -7.06 -1.77 1.96
N MET A 21 -7.14 -1.14 0.78
CA MET A 21 -7.43 0.29 0.64
C MET A 21 -8.92 0.61 0.80
N THR A 22 -9.77 -0.41 0.70
CA THR A 22 -11.22 -0.37 0.92
C THR A 22 -11.62 -1.42 1.95
N ASP A 23 -12.87 -1.37 2.41
CA ASP A 23 -13.48 -2.37 3.32
C ASP A 23 -13.85 -3.69 2.62
N GLY A 24 -13.47 -3.87 1.35
CA GLY A 24 -13.80 -5.04 0.53
C GLY A 24 -15.20 -5.00 -0.08
N SER A 25 -16.03 -4.00 0.24
CA SER A 25 -17.36 -3.84 -0.32
C SER A 25 -17.31 -3.44 -1.80
N ILE A 26 -18.12 -4.10 -2.62
CA ILE A 26 -18.31 -3.75 -4.04
C ILE A 26 -19.71 -3.16 -4.24
N TYR A 27 -19.76 -1.89 -4.64
CA TYR A 27 -21.02 -1.20 -4.92
C TYR A 27 -21.36 -1.31 -6.41
N ILE A 28 -22.43 -2.04 -6.71
CA ILE A 28 -22.84 -2.40 -8.07
C ILE A 28 -24.19 -1.76 -8.40
N ASN A 29 -24.29 -1.13 -9.58
CA ASN A 29 -25.54 -0.69 -10.17
C ASN A 29 -25.82 -1.49 -11.45
N LYS A 30 -26.85 -1.09 -12.22
CA LYS A 30 -27.24 -1.80 -13.45
C LYS A 30 -26.14 -1.90 -14.52
N ASP A 31 -25.14 -1.03 -14.48
CA ASP A 31 -24.04 -0.95 -15.46
C ASP A 31 -22.72 -1.55 -14.92
N GLY A 32 -22.72 -2.09 -13.69
CA GLY A 32 -21.55 -2.71 -13.06
C GLY A 32 -21.10 -1.98 -11.78
N GLU A 33 -19.84 -2.18 -11.41
CA GLU A 33 -19.22 -1.49 -10.27
C GLU A 33 -19.15 0.01 -10.53
N PHE A 34 -19.72 0.82 -9.65
CA PHE A 34 -19.87 2.27 -9.86
C PHE A 34 -19.21 3.13 -8.78
N PHE A 35 -18.79 2.54 -7.66
CA PHE A 35 -18.26 3.27 -6.52
C PHE A 35 -17.28 2.41 -5.71
N LYS A 36 -16.21 3.04 -5.23
CA LYS A 36 -15.26 2.50 -4.25
C LYS A 36 -15.06 3.54 -3.14
N SER A 37 -15.09 3.09 -1.89
CA SER A 37 -14.82 3.93 -0.72
C SER A 37 -13.36 3.77 -0.30
N PHE A 38 -12.64 4.88 -0.15
CA PHE A 38 -11.24 4.91 0.29
C PHE A 38 -11.09 5.72 1.57
N ASN A 39 -10.03 5.46 2.34
CA ASN A 39 -9.72 6.21 3.55
C ASN A 39 -8.78 7.39 3.27
N VAL A 40 -9.15 8.60 3.72
CA VAL A 40 -8.30 9.80 3.58
C VAL A 40 -7.01 9.74 4.41
N LYS A 41 -6.99 8.95 5.50
CA LYS A 41 -5.79 8.79 6.31
C LYS A 41 -4.74 7.96 5.58
N ASP A 42 -5.20 7.00 4.76
CA ASP A 42 -4.34 6.13 3.96
C ASP A 42 -3.74 6.88 2.77
N GLY A 43 -4.45 7.82 2.15
CA GLY A 43 -3.83 8.64 1.10
C GLY A 43 -2.73 9.55 1.61
N LEU A 44 -2.83 10.08 2.84
CA LEU A 44 -1.69 10.77 3.49
C LEU A 44 -0.48 9.84 3.66
N ALA A 45 -0.70 8.54 3.89
CA ALA A 45 0.39 7.57 4.00
C ALA A 45 1.13 7.39 2.67
N ILE A 46 0.41 7.47 1.54
CA ILE A 46 1.01 7.44 0.19
C ILE A 46 1.90 8.66 -0.02
N GLU A 47 1.41 9.86 0.29
CA GLU A 47 2.23 11.08 0.19
C GLU A 47 3.44 11.02 1.15
N LEU A 48 3.28 10.43 2.33
CA LEU A 48 4.38 10.25 3.28
C LEU A 48 5.47 9.33 2.72
N LEU A 49 5.12 8.18 2.13
CA LEU A 49 6.08 7.29 1.46
C LEU A 49 6.84 8.03 0.35
N ARG A 50 6.13 8.80 -0.47
CA ARG A 50 6.72 9.61 -1.54
C ARG A 50 7.67 10.67 -1.01
N SER A 51 7.34 11.31 0.12
CA SER A 51 8.24 12.28 0.79
C SER A 51 9.56 11.67 1.29
N HIS A 52 9.60 10.33 1.44
CA HIS A 52 10.79 9.56 1.80
C HIS A 52 11.39 8.77 0.62
N ASN A 53 10.97 9.06 -0.61
CA ASN A 53 11.42 8.38 -1.84
C ASN A 53 11.19 6.86 -1.84
N ILE A 54 10.15 6.39 -1.15
CA ILE A 54 9.69 5.00 -1.26
C ILE A 54 8.65 4.95 -2.37
N LEU A 55 8.88 4.06 -3.35
CA LEU A 55 7.96 3.87 -4.47
C LEU A 55 6.64 3.28 -3.97
N VAL A 56 5.54 3.65 -4.60
CA VAL A 56 4.21 3.12 -4.26
C VAL A 56 3.53 2.57 -5.50
N GLY A 57 3.01 1.35 -5.40
CA GLY A 57 2.26 0.73 -6.48
C GLY A 57 0.98 0.04 -6.00
N VAL A 58 0.08 -0.20 -6.95
CA VAL A 58 -1.13 -0.99 -6.75
C VAL A 58 -1.16 -2.17 -7.72
N ILE A 59 -1.56 -3.35 -7.23
CA ILE A 59 -1.88 -4.51 -8.06
C ILE A 59 -3.26 -5.03 -7.67
N SER A 60 -4.26 -4.72 -8.49
CA SER A 60 -5.65 -5.15 -8.27
C SER A 60 -6.10 -6.15 -9.33
N GLY A 61 -6.85 -7.16 -8.88
CA GLY A 61 -7.55 -8.09 -9.76
C GLY A 61 -8.73 -7.46 -10.52
N LYS A 62 -9.26 -6.34 -10.02
CA LYS A 62 -10.33 -5.57 -10.68
C LYS A 62 -9.76 -4.32 -11.36
N ALA A 63 -10.50 -3.82 -12.34
CA ALA A 63 -10.26 -2.53 -12.96
C ALA A 63 -11.53 -1.68 -12.86
N SER A 64 -11.38 -0.42 -12.45
CA SER A 64 -12.47 0.54 -12.45
C SER A 64 -11.93 1.96 -12.58
N ALA A 65 -12.70 2.83 -13.24
CA ALA A 65 -12.32 4.23 -13.40
C ALA A 65 -12.15 4.95 -12.06
N ALA A 66 -12.91 4.55 -11.03
CA ALA A 66 -12.78 5.08 -9.67
C ALA A 66 -11.42 4.76 -9.05
N LEU A 67 -10.93 3.53 -9.24
CA LEU A 67 -9.60 3.13 -8.79
C LEU A 67 -8.51 3.88 -9.54
N ASP A 68 -8.56 3.90 -10.87
CA ASP A 68 -7.55 4.56 -11.70
C ASP A 68 -7.44 6.06 -11.35
N THR A 69 -8.59 6.73 -11.18
CA THR A 69 -8.66 8.15 -10.78
C THR A 69 -8.01 8.36 -9.41
N ARG A 70 -8.34 7.51 -8.43
CA ARG A 70 -7.82 7.66 -7.07
C ARG A 70 -6.30 7.43 -7.02
N CYS A 71 -5.78 6.42 -7.70
CA CYS A 71 -4.35 6.16 -7.75
C CYS A 71 -3.57 7.28 -8.45
N GLN A 72 -4.14 7.88 -9.50
CA GLN A 72 -3.55 9.05 -10.16
C GLN A 72 -3.53 10.28 -9.24
N GLN A 73 -4.63 10.56 -8.54
CA GLN A 73 -4.73 11.66 -7.58
C GLN A 73 -3.69 11.54 -6.46
N LEU A 74 -3.49 10.34 -5.91
CA LEU A 74 -2.51 10.07 -4.86
C LEU A 74 -1.07 9.98 -5.39
N GLY A 75 -0.87 9.96 -6.71
CA GLY A 75 0.44 9.95 -7.35
C GLY A 75 1.19 8.63 -7.20
N PHE A 76 0.50 7.50 -7.38
CA PHE A 76 1.12 6.17 -7.43
C PHE A 76 2.15 6.07 -8.58
N ASP A 77 3.28 5.43 -8.33
CA ASP A 77 4.34 5.21 -9.33
C ASP A 77 3.97 4.07 -10.30
N GLU A 78 3.22 3.08 -9.83
CA GLU A 78 2.77 1.93 -10.61
C GLU A 78 1.28 1.64 -10.37
N ILE A 79 0.54 1.45 -11.46
CA ILE A 79 -0.89 1.15 -11.41
C ILE A 79 -1.17 -0.04 -12.31
N ILE A 80 -1.39 -1.21 -11.71
CA ILE A 80 -1.74 -2.44 -12.42
C ILE A 80 -3.14 -2.88 -11.97
N THR A 81 -4.12 -2.76 -12.87
CA THR A 81 -5.52 -3.13 -12.61
C THR A 81 -5.98 -4.23 -13.56
N GLY A 82 -7.03 -4.96 -13.18
CA GLY A 82 -7.53 -6.12 -13.94
C GLY A 82 -6.59 -7.33 -13.95
N CYS A 83 -5.61 -7.37 -13.03
CA CYS A 83 -4.55 -8.36 -12.98
C CYS A 83 -4.88 -9.47 -11.98
N LYS A 84 -5.54 -10.53 -12.46
CA LYS A 84 -5.95 -11.67 -11.61
C LYS A 84 -4.77 -12.51 -11.13
N ASN A 85 -3.74 -12.69 -11.96
CA ASN A 85 -2.50 -13.35 -11.57
C ASN A 85 -1.43 -12.28 -11.35
N LYS A 86 -1.16 -11.97 -10.09
CA LYS A 86 -0.29 -10.87 -9.70
C LYS A 86 1.21 -11.20 -9.75
N LEU A 87 1.59 -12.48 -9.84
CA LEU A 87 3.01 -12.89 -9.85
C LEU A 87 3.80 -12.36 -11.06
N PRO A 88 3.31 -12.46 -12.31
CA PRO A 88 3.97 -11.83 -13.45
C PRO A 88 4.14 -10.31 -13.27
N ALA A 89 3.11 -9.63 -12.76
CA ALA A 89 3.16 -8.20 -12.50
C ALA A 89 4.25 -7.83 -11.49
N LEU A 90 4.43 -8.62 -10.42
CA LEU A 90 5.52 -8.44 -9.47
C LEU A 90 6.89 -8.53 -10.15
N ILE A 91 7.08 -9.49 -11.05
CA ILE A 91 8.35 -9.67 -11.79
C ILE A 91 8.62 -8.48 -12.71
N ASP A 92 7.61 -8.01 -13.42
CA ASP A 92 7.71 -6.85 -14.31
C ASP A 92 8.06 -5.58 -13.53
N ILE A 93 7.46 -5.38 -12.34
CA ILE A 93 7.77 -4.29 -11.42
C ILE A 93 9.23 -4.36 -10.97
N CYS A 94 9.68 -5.53 -10.49
CA CYS A 94 11.07 -5.73 -10.06
C CYS A 94 12.05 -5.33 -11.19
N SER A 95 11.76 -5.75 -12.42
CA SER A 95 12.55 -5.43 -13.61
C SER A 95 12.54 -3.93 -13.94
N LYS A 96 11.35 -3.31 -13.98
CA LYS A 96 11.14 -1.89 -14.31
C LYS A 96 11.88 -0.96 -13.33
N TYR A 97 11.74 -1.20 -12.04
CA TYR A 97 12.32 -0.36 -10.99
C TYR A 97 13.71 -0.80 -10.53
N LYS A 98 14.24 -1.91 -11.08
CA LYS A 98 15.54 -2.49 -10.73
C LYS A 98 15.68 -2.76 -9.23
N ILE A 99 14.63 -3.33 -8.66
CA ILE A 99 14.57 -3.78 -7.27
C ILE A 99 14.28 -5.28 -7.23
N SER A 100 14.67 -5.94 -6.15
CA SER A 100 14.37 -7.34 -5.91
C SER A 100 13.13 -7.47 -5.02
N ALA A 101 12.45 -8.63 -5.06
CA ALA A 101 11.20 -8.83 -4.33
C ALA A 101 11.36 -8.70 -2.80
N ASP A 102 12.54 -9.02 -2.25
CA ASP A 102 12.90 -8.80 -0.84
C ASP A 102 12.98 -7.31 -0.45
N GLN A 103 12.96 -6.39 -1.42
CA GLN A 103 12.90 -4.93 -1.21
C GLN A 103 11.48 -4.38 -1.34
N ILE A 104 10.48 -5.25 -1.40
CA ILE A 104 9.08 -4.89 -1.57
C ILE A 104 8.31 -5.30 -0.31
N ALA A 105 7.46 -4.40 0.18
CA ALA A 105 6.37 -4.74 1.09
C ALA A 105 5.08 -4.87 0.29
N PHE A 106 4.30 -5.92 0.52
CA PHE A 106 2.99 -6.11 -0.12
C PHE A 106 1.88 -6.23 0.91
N LEU A 107 0.84 -5.43 0.77
CA LEU A 107 -0.35 -5.43 1.63
C LEU A 107 -1.49 -6.13 0.89
N GLY A 108 -1.99 -7.23 1.44
CA GLY A 108 -3.08 -8.04 0.87
C GLY A 108 -4.01 -8.59 1.95
N ASP A 109 -5.23 -8.98 1.59
CA ASP A 109 -6.26 -9.40 2.55
C ASP A 109 -6.74 -10.85 2.35
N ASP A 110 -6.52 -11.46 1.18
CA ASP A 110 -7.14 -12.74 0.83
C ASP A 110 -6.14 -13.80 0.36
N VAL A 111 -6.62 -15.03 0.21
CA VAL A 111 -5.84 -16.21 -0.22
C VAL A 111 -5.14 -16.02 -1.57
N LEU A 112 -5.67 -15.14 -2.42
CA LEU A 112 -5.13 -14.83 -3.73
C LEU A 112 -3.80 -14.06 -3.66
N ASP A 113 -3.51 -13.44 -2.52
CA ASP A 113 -2.28 -12.67 -2.28
C ASP A 113 -1.14 -13.52 -1.71
N ILE A 114 -1.44 -14.70 -1.15
CA ILE A 114 -0.45 -15.60 -0.55
C ILE A 114 0.73 -15.89 -1.50
N PRO A 115 0.52 -16.15 -2.82
CA PRO A 115 1.64 -16.35 -3.73
C PRO A 115 2.59 -15.14 -3.82
N ILE A 116 2.11 -13.91 -3.62
CA ILE A 116 2.98 -12.73 -3.50
C ILE A 116 3.64 -12.69 -2.13
N PHE A 117 2.90 -12.96 -1.06
CA PHE A 117 3.44 -12.97 0.31
C PHE A 117 4.69 -13.85 0.41
N GLU A 118 4.68 -15.01 -0.24
CA GLU A 118 5.81 -15.95 -0.29
C GLU A 118 7.06 -15.44 -1.05
N LYS A 119 6.96 -14.31 -1.76
CA LYS A 119 8.05 -13.77 -2.61
C LYS A 119 8.61 -12.45 -2.10
N VAL A 120 7.78 -11.63 -1.47
CA VAL A 120 8.16 -10.28 -1.05
C VAL A 120 8.98 -10.30 0.23
N GLY A 121 9.68 -9.20 0.50
CA GLY A 121 10.47 -9.06 1.73
C GLY A 121 9.61 -8.84 2.96
N LEU A 122 8.40 -8.30 2.78
CA LEU A 122 7.46 -8.09 3.87
C LEU A 122 6.01 -8.24 3.41
N ALA A 123 5.35 -9.29 3.89
CA ALA A 123 3.93 -9.54 3.71
C ALA A 123 3.10 -8.92 4.85
N VAL A 124 2.07 -8.17 4.49
CA VAL A 124 1.23 -7.45 5.46
C VAL A 124 -0.25 -7.73 5.20
N ALA A 125 -1.00 -7.96 6.27
CA ALA A 125 -2.45 -8.17 6.21
C ALA A 125 -3.21 -7.24 7.17
N PRO A 126 -4.44 -6.80 6.84
CA PRO A 126 -5.36 -6.19 7.80
C PRO A 126 -5.87 -7.21 8.84
N ILE A 127 -6.42 -6.72 9.96
CA ILE A 127 -6.90 -7.60 11.05
C ILE A 127 -8.10 -8.48 10.65
N ASP A 128 -8.86 -8.05 9.63
CA ASP A 128 -10.03 -8.74 9.10
C ASP A 128 -9.76 -9.49 7.79
N ALA A 129 -8.49 -9.62 7.40
CA ALA A 129 -8.07 -10.49 6.31
C ALA A 129 -8.52 -11.94 6.51
N HIS A 130 -8.60 -12.68 5.40
CA HIS A 130 -8.82 -14.11 5.44
C HIS A 130 -7.79 -14.79 6.35
N SER A 131 -8.21 -15.80 7.12
CA SER A 131 -7.37 -16.44 8.14
C SER A 131 -6.06 -17.00 7.59
N LEU A 132 -6.07 -17.49 6.34
CA LEU A 132 -4.86 -17.95 5.64
C LEU A 132 -3.94 -16.80 5.21
N ALA A 133 -4.47 -15.63 4.86
CA ALA A 133 -3.63 -14.46 4.59
C ALA A 133 -2.96 -14.01 5.90
N ILE A 134 -3.71 -13.95 7.01
CA ILE A 134 -3.19 -13.65 8.34
C ILE A 134 -2.07 -14.62 8.75
N SER A 135 -2.26 -15.94 8.53
CA SER A 135 -1.23 -16.93 8.91
C SER A 135 0.05 -16.86 8.07
N ASN A 136 -0.02 -16.22 6.90
CA ASN A 136 1.08 -16.10 5.95
C ASN A 136 1.69 -14.69 5.91
N ALA A 137 1.12 -13.73 6.63
CA ALA A 137 1.65 -12.37 6.75
C ALA A 137 2.77 -12.31 7.81
N ASP A 138 3.80 -11.51 7.53
CA ASP A 138 4.87 -11.19 8.49
C ASP A 138 4.40 -10.20 9.56
N TRP A 139 3.44 -9.35 9.20
CA TRP A 139 2.80 -8.43 10.13
C TRP A 139 1.32 -8.25 9.82
N VAL A 140 0.53 -8.22 10.89
CA VAL A 140 -0.90 -8.02 10.83
C VAL A 140 -1.21 -6.68 11.49
N SER A 141 -1.88 -5.81 10.75
CA SER A 141 -2.37 -4.52 11.25
C SER A 141 -3.37 -4.72 12.37
N SER A 142 -3.48 -3.75 13.27
CA SER A 142 -4.55 -3.72 14.28
C SER A 142 -5.87 -3.17 13.72
N LEU A 143 -5.83 -2.63 12.49
CA LEU A 143 -6.94 -2.01 11.79
C LEU A 143 -7.40 -2.89 10.61
N LYS A 144 -8.62 -2.61 10.17
CA LYS A 144 -9.27 -3.30 9.05
C LYS A 144 -8.89 -2.68 7.71
N GLY A 145 -9.15 -3.42 6.63
CA GLY A 145 -9.20 -2.86 5.28
C GLY A 145 -10.06 -1.60 5.22
N GLY A 146 -9.54 -0.54 4.59
CA GLY A 146 -10.27 0.73 4.43
C GLY A 146 -10.43 1.57 5.71
N ASP A 147 -9.91 1.13 6.85
CA ASP A 147 -10.04 1.83 8.15
C ASP A 147 -8.74 2.53 8.60
N GLY A 148 -7.74 2.67 7.71
CA GLY A 148 -6.46 3.30 8.03
C GLY A 148 -5.29 2.32 8.20
N MET A 149 -5.44 1.07 7.77
CA MET A 149 -4.40 0.05 7.94
C MET A 149 -3.11 0.39 7.17
N VAL A 150 -3.24 1.00 5.97
CA VAL A 150 -2.08 1.41 5.17
C VAL A 150 -1.30 2.48 5.92
N ARG A 151 -2.01 3.43 6.53
CA ARG A 151 -1.44 4.45 7.40
C ARG A 151 -0.72 3.87 8.62
N GLU A 152 -1.34 2.93 9.33
CA GLU A 152 -0.69 2.27 10.48
C GLU A 152 0.61 1.58 10.05
N PHE A 153 0.56 0.85 8.93
CA PHE A 153 1.72 0.18 8.37
C PHE A 153 2.85 1.15 8.02
N VAL A 154 2.56 2.22 7.27
CA VAL A 154 3.57 3.18 6.81
C VAL A 154 4.24 3.89 7.97
N ASP A 155 3.46 4.30 8.98
CA ASP A 155 4.02 4.92 10.20
C ASP A 155 5.00 3.97 10.89
N LEU A 156 4.65 2.68 11.01
CA LEU A 156 5.51 1.67 11.60
C LEU A 156 6.74 1.37 10.73
N LEU A 157 6.58 1.24 9.41
CA LEU A 157 7.66 0.97 8.46
C LEU A 157 8.72 2.06 8.55
N LEU A 158 8.33 3.33 8.39
CA LEU A 158 9.26 4.45 8.32
C LEU A 158 9.97 4.70 9.66
N THR A 159 9.25 4.59 10.78
CA THR A 159 9.88 4.74 12.10
C THR A 159 10.93 3.67 12.35
N ASN A 160 10.70 2.42 11.93
CA ASN A 160 11.67 1.33 12.08
C ASN A 160 12.82 1.42 11.07
N GLN A 161 12.54 1.71 9.80
CA GLN A 161 13.51 1.81 8.72
C GLN A 161 14.50 2.95 8.96
N LEU A 162 14.01 4.13 9.35
CA LEU A 162 14.82 5.33 9.57
C LEU A 162 15.38 5.42 11.00
N ASN A 163 14.87 4.62 11.93
CA ASN A 163 15.17 4.70 13.36
C ASN A 163 14.92 6.13 13.91
N LEU A 164 13.77 6.68 13.54
CA LEU A 164 13.30 8.02 13.90
C LEU A 164 11.99 7.94 14.69
N SER A 165 11.72 8.96 15.50
CA SER A 165 10.39 9.14 16.11
C SER A 165 9.35 9.50 15.04
N LEU A 166 8.07 9.27 15.35
CA LEU A 166 7.00 9.63 14.42
C LEU A 166 7.02 11.11 14.05
N LYS A 167 7.33 12.01 15.00
CA LYS A 167 7.43 13.45 14.73
C LYS A 167 8.51 13.78 13.70
N GLU A 168 9.62 13.05 13.71
CA GLU A 168 10.73 13.25 12.77
C GLU A 168 10.40 12.67 11.40
N VAL A 169 9.72 11.51 11.34
CA VAL A 169 9.24 10.91 10.08
C VAL A 169 8.33 11.88 9.32
N TYR A 170 7.46 12.62 10.01
CA TYR A 170 6.54 13.57 9.38
C TYR A 170 7.19 14.91 9.01
N LYS A 171 8.43 15.16 9.42
CA LYS A 171 9.07 16.47 9.22
C LYS A 171 9.08 16.93 7.75
N PRO A 172 9.46 16.11 6.75
CA PRO A 172 9.45 16.54 5.35
C PRO A 172 8.07 17.01 4.87
N LEU A 173 7.03 16.27 5.25
CA LEU A 173 5.64 16.59 4.91
C LEU A 173 5.16 17.88 5.59
N LEU A 174 5.48 18.05 6.87
CA LEU A 174 5.16 19.27 7.61
C LEU A 174 5.92 20.50 7.08
N ASP A 175 7.16 20.31 6.63
CA ASP A 175 7.95 21.38 6.03
C ASP A 175 7.37 21.83 4.69
N LYS A 176 6.91 20.91 3.82
CA LYS A 176 6.13 21.25 2.61
C LYS A 176 4.93 22.13 2.93
N ILE A 177 4.13 21.74 3.92
CA ILE A 177 2.94 22.50 4.35
C ILE A 177 3.31 23.90 4.85
N ARG A 178 4.37 24.02 5.67
CA ARG A 178 4.85 25.32 6.17
C ARG A 178 5.35 26.25 5.08
N LEU A 179 5.85 25.68 3.98
CA LEU A 179 6.35 26.40 2.81
C LEU A 179 5.27 26.64 1.74
N ASP A 180 4.02 26.22 1.98
CA ASP A 180 2.92 26.26 1.01
C ASP A 180 3.21 25.47 -0.30
N ASP A 181 4.09 24.47 -0.21
CA ASP A 181 4.46 23.56 -1.31
C ASP A 181 3.58 22.31 -1.29
N VAL A 182 2.27 22.51 -1.49
CA VAL A 182 1.25 21.46 -1.34
C VAL A 182 0.46 21.19 -2.62
N ALA A 183 0.87 21.76 -3.75
CA ALA A 183 0.12 21.69 -5.01
C ALA A 183 -0.07 20.26 -5.55
N THR A 184 0.82 19.34 -5.20
CA THR A 184 0.76 17.92 -5.59
C THR A 184 0.41 16.99 -4.44
N MET A 185 0.08 17.54 -3.27
CA MET A 185 -0.28 16.75 -2.10
C MET A 185 -1.75 16.40 -2.15
N GLU A 186 -2.06 15.12 -1.98
CA GLU A 186 -3.43 14.61 -1.91
C GLU A 186 -3.57 13.65 -0.72
N GLN A 187 -4.77 13.58 -0.16
CA GLN A 187 -5.12 12.70 0.97
C GLN A 187 -6.18 11.70 0.57
#